data_AF-A0A2A3SW51-F1
#
_entry.id   AF-A0A2A3SW51-F1
#
_cell.length_a   1.000
_cell.length_b   1.000
_cell.length_c   1.000
_cell.angle_alpha   90.00
_cell.angle_beta   90.00
_cell.angle_gamma   90.00
#
_symmetry.space_group_name_H-M   'P 1'
#
loop_
_entity.id
_entity.type
_entity.pdbx_description
1 polymer ?
#
loop_
_entity_poly.entity_id
_entity_poly.type
_entity_poly.pdbx_seq_one_letter_code
_entity_poly.pdbx_strand_id
1 'polypeptide(L)' 'MSQFQVLRIGHRPERDKRITTHVALTSRAFGASRMYLSKPDSRVIKTIDDVVSKFGGDFEVEPLSNPRKFAKNWEG' A
#
# COMPACT_ATOMS: atom_id res chain seq x y z
N MET A 1 18.28 -2.77 -9.08
CA MET A 1 17.61 -2.92 -7.77
C MET A 1 16.38 -3.76 -7.98
N SER A 2 16.14 -4.77 -7.15
CA SER A 2 14.93 -5.59 -7.21
C SER A 2 13.73 -4.73 -6.82
N GLN A 3 12.87 -4.43 -7.81
CA GLN A 3 11.61 -3.73 -7.62
C GLN A 3 10.60 -4.72 -7.03
N PHE A 4 10.20 -4.54 -5.77
CA PHE A 4 9.17 -5.37 -5.14
C PHE A 4 7.96 -4.52 -4.76
N GLN A 5 6.79 -5.17 -4.77
CA GLN A 5 5.50 -4.54 -4.51
C GLN A 5 4.75 -5.35 -3.45
N VAL A 6 3.90 -4.68 -2.67
CA VAL A 6 3.24 -5.30 -1.51
C VAL A 6 1.73 -5.33 -1.71
N LEU A 7 1.11 -6.50 -1.59
CA LEU A 7 -0.35 -6.64 -1.59
C LEU A 7 -0.89 -6.78 -0.16
N ARG A 8 -1.58 -5.74 0.33
CA ARG A 8 -2.25 -5.75 1.64
C ARG A 8 -3.70 -6.19 1.53
N ILE A 9 -3.99 -7.40 1.97
CA ILE A 9 -5.34 -8.00 1.98
C ILE A 9 -6.05 -7.92 3.34
N GLY A 10 -7.38 -7.84 3.33
CA GLY A 10 -8.20 -8.00 4.53
C GLY A 10 -8.22 -6.79 5.46
N HIS A 11 -7.92 -5.60 4.95
CA HIS A 11 -8.10 -4.36 5.70
C HIS A 11 -9.59 -4.13 6.03
N ARG A 12 -9.89 -3.85 7.30
CA ARG A 12 -11.18 -3.34 7.74
C ARG A 12 -11.05 -1.85 8.05
N PRO A 13 -11.74 -0.97 7.29
CA PRO A 13 -11.67 0.48 7.50
C PRO A 13 -11.94 0.88 8.95
N GLU A 14 -12.92 0.26 9.62
CA GLU A 14 -13.27 0.64 10.99
C GLU A 14 -12.23 0.26 12.06
N ARG A 15 -11.30 -0.67 11.76
CA ARG A 15 -10.40 -1.25 12.77
C ARG A 15 -8.93 -1.09 12.46
N ASP A 16 -8.55 -1.31 11.21
CA ASP A 16 -7.17 -1.62 10.86
C ASP A 16 -6.41 -0.39 10.30
N LYS A 17 -6.90 0.84 10.50
CA LYS A 17 -6.29 2.09 9.98
C LYS A 17 -4.81 2.20 10.35
N ARG A 18 -4.51 2.15 11.66
CA ARG A 18 -3.13 2.31 12.17
C ARG A 18 -2.20 1.23 11.62
N ILE A 19 -2.63 -0.03 11.68
CA ILE A 19 -1.81 -1.16 11.22
C ILE A 19 -1.55 -1.08 9.72
N THR A 20 -2.56 -0.76 8.91
CA THR A 20 -2.35 -0.60 7.47
C THR A 20 -1.41 0.56 7.16
N THR A 21 -1.51 1.69 7.87
CA THR A 21 -0.55 2.79 7.72
C THR A 21 0.87 2.36 8.06
N HIS A 22 1.07 1.62 9.16
CA HIS A 22 2.40 1.09 9.51
C HIS A 22 2.94 0.14 8.45
N VAL A 23 2.09 -0.74 7.90
CA VAL A 23 2.49 -1.65 6.82
C VAL A 23 2.94 -0.84 5.59
N ALA A 24 2.19 0.18 5.18
CA ALA A 24 2.55 1.05 4.06
C ALA A 24 3.88 1.80 4.28
N LEU A 25 4.05 2.43 5.44
CA LEU A 25 5.29 3.15 5.76
C LEU A 25 6.50 2.20 5.86
N THR A 26 6.30 1.00 6.39
CA THR A 26 7.34 -0.04 6.43
C THR A 26 7.72 -0.44 5.01
N SER A 27 6.76 -0.78 4.15
CA SER A 27 7.04 -1.12 2.75
C SER A 27 7.85 -0.04 2.03
N ARG A 28 7.47 1.24 2.21
CA ARG A 28 8.22 2.39 1.70
C ARG A 28 9.67 2.40 2.23
N ALA A 29 9.85 2.29 3.54
CA ALA A 29 11.17 2.36 4.17
C ALA A 29 12.12 1.25 3.69
N PHE A 30 11.56 0.08 3.37
CA PHE A 30 12.33 -1.07 2.85
C PHE A 30 12.56 -1.02 1.32
N GLY A 31 12.07 0.01 0.62
CA GLY A 31 12.32 0.23 -0.80
C GLY A 31 11.30 -0.38 -1.76
N ALA A 32 10.09 -0.70 -1.27
CA ALA A 32 8.98 -1.04 -2.18
C ALA A 32 8.65 0.16 -3.06
N SER A 33 8.26 -0.08 -4.32
CA SER A 33 7.76 0.97 -5.21
C SER A 33 6.26 1.21 -5.05
N ARG A 34 5.50 0.16 -4.74
CA ARG A 34 4.04 0.26 -4.63
C ARG A 34 3.46 -0.69 -3.60
N MET A 35 2.35 -0.27 -2.99
CA MET A 35 1.47 -1.12 -2.21
C MET A 35 0.06 -1.14 -2.78
N TYR A 36 -0.53 -2.32 -2.93
CA TYR A 36 -1.93 -2.50 -3.26
C TYR A 36 -2.75 -2.73 -1.99
N LEU A 37 -3.82 -1.96 -1.80
CA LEU A 37 -4.69 -2.08 -0.63
C LEU A 37 -6.08 -2.61 -1.01
N SER A 38 -6.42 -3.81 -0.55
CA SER A 38 -7.77 -4.33 -0.70
C SER A 38 -8.74 -3.58 0.21
N LYS A 39 -9.85 -3.07 -0.33
CA LYS A 39 -10.81 -2.18 0.38
C LYS A 39 -10.10 -0.89 0.86
N PRO A 40 -9.87 0.08 -0.03
CA PRO A 40 -9.12 1.29 0.30
C PRO A 40 -9.80 2.10 1.43
N ASP A 41 -8.98 2.71 2.30
CA ASP A 41 -9.41 3.77 3.23
C ASP A 41 -8.69 5.06 2.83
N SER A 42 -9.47 6.08 2.47
CA SER A 42 -8.95 7.37 2.00
C SER A 42 -8.05 8.06 3.02
N ARG A 43 -8.24 7.82 4.32
CA ARG A 43 -7.40 8.38 5.38
C ARG A 43 -6.01 7.76 5.37
N VAL A 44 -5.92 6.46 5.11
CA VAL A 44 -4.63 5.77 5.00
C VAL A 44 -3.89 6.32 3.80
N ILE A 45 -4.53 6.36 2.63
CA ILE A 45 -3.92 6.85 1.37
C ILE A 45 -3.39 8.27 1.57
N LYS A 46 -4.24 9.19 2.06
CA LYS A 46 -3.85 10.57 2.34
C LYS A 46 -2.66 10.69 3.30
N THR A 47 -2.63 9.87 4.36
CA THR A 47 -1.51 9.88 5.31
C THR A 47 -0.20 9.48 4.63
N ILE A 48 -0.25 8.52 3.70
CA ILE A 48 0.93 8.09 2.97
C ILE A 48 1.36 9.13 1.95
N ASP A 49 0.43 9.73 1.20
CA ASP A 49 0.72 10.81 0.25
C ASP A 49 1.35 12.03 0.96
N ASP A 50 0.85 12.38 2.15
CA ASP A 50 1.41 13.45 2.99
C ASP A 50 2.84 13.12 3.45
N VAL A 51 3.16 11.85 3.69
CA VAL A 51 4.52 11.42 4.04
C VAL A 51 5.42 11.43 2.81
N VAL A 52 4.95 10.93 1.66
CA VAL A 52 5.72 10.90 0.42
C VAL A 52 6.03 12.31 -0.07
N SER A 53 5.07 13.24 -0.02
CA SER A 53 5.29 14.64 -0.39
C SER A 53 6.30 15.36 0.51
N LYS A 54 6.38 15.02 1.81
CA LYS A 54 7.32 15.64 2.75
C LYS A 54 8.72 15.03 2.72
N PHE A 55 8.81 13.72 2.57
CA PHE A 55 10.07 12.98 2.66
C PHE A 55 10.62 12.53 1.30
N GLY A 56 9.90 12.80 0.20
CA GLY A 56 10.26 12.41 -1.16
C GLY A 56 10.08 10.92 -1.48
N GLY A 57 10.40 10.56 -2.72
CA GLY A 57 10.31 9.20 -3.26
C GLY A 57 9.04 8.93 -4.06
N ASP A 58 9.03 7.81 -4.79
CA ASP A 58 7.97 7.46 -5.76
C ASP A 58 7.04 6.36 -5.23
N PHE A 59 6.90 6.24 -3.90
CA PHE A 59 6.06 5.21 -3.30
C PHE A 59 4.58 5.56 -3.41
N GLU A 60 3.77 4.62 -3.89
CA GLU A 60 2.34 4.82 -4.08
C GLU A 60 1.51 3.72 -3.39
N VAL A 61 0.33 4.08 -2.90
CA VAL A 61 -0.67 3.12 -2.40
C VAL A 61 -1.86 3.08 -3.35
N GLU A 62 -2.00 2.00 -4.10
CA GLU A 62 -3.05 1.82 -5.09
C GLU A 62 -4.25 1.05 -4.51
N PRO A 63 -5.48 1.59 -4.62
CA PRO A 63 -6.70 0.85 -4.31
C PRO A 63 -6.88 -0.38 -5.18
N LEU A 64 -7.16 -1.53 -4.56
CA LEU A 64 -7.42 -2.75 -5.30
C LEU A 64 -8.76 -3.39 -4.90
N SER A 65 -9.64 -3.58 -5.88
CA SER A 65 -10.97 -4.16 -5.64
C SER A 65 -10.96 -5.69 -5.53
N ASN A 66 -10.12 -6.37 -6.31
CA ASN A 66 -10.07 -7.83 -6.36
C ASN A 66 -8.64 -8.37 -6.16
N PRO A 67 -8.21 -8.61 -4.90
CA PRO A 67 -6.86 -9.10 -4.60
C PRO A 67 -6.58 -10.49 -5.14
N ARG A 68 -7.60 -11.36 -5.25
CA ARG A 68 -7.42 -12.73 -5.78
C ARG A 68 -7.12 -12.70 -7.27
N LYS A 69 -7.87 -11.92 -8.04
CA LYS A 69 -7.64 -11.77 -9.48
C LYS A 69 -6.27 -11.15 -9.76
N PHE A 70 -5.91 -10.13 -8.99
CA PHE A 70 -4.60 -9.49 -9.09
C PHE A 70 -3.46 -10.48 -8.85
N ALA A 71 -3.49 -11.21 -7.73
CA ALA A 71 -2.46 -12.19 -7.41
C ALA A 71 -2.36 -13.32 -8.45
N LYS A 72 -3.48 -13.74 -9.05
CA LYS A 72 -3.50 -14.77 -10.10
C LYS A 72 -2.86 -14.28 -11.42
N ASN A 73 -3.01 -13.00 -11.73
CA ASN A 73 -2.53 -12.38 -12.96
C ASN A 73 -1.18 -11.68 -12.76
N TRP A 74 -0.54 -11.86 -11.61
CA TRP A 74 0.74 -11.22 -11.31
C TRP A 74 1.87 -11.91 -12.08
N GLU A 75 2.58 -11.13 -12.88
CA GLU A 75 3.80 -11.55 -13.57
C GLU A 75 4.98 -10.89 -12.86
N GLY A 76 5.83 -11.70 -12.23
CA GLY A 76 6.97 -11.25 -11.40
C GLY A 76 8.31 -11.41 -12.08
#